data_AF-A0A9P4Y6B4-F1
#
_entry.id   AF-A0A9P4Y6B4-F1
#
_cell.length_a   1.000
_cell.length_b   1.000
_cell.length_c   1.000
_cell.angle_alpha   90.00
_cell.angle_beta   90.00
_cell.angle_gamma   90.00
#
_symmetry.space_group_name_H-M   'P 1'
#
loop_
_entity.id
_entity.type
_entity.pdbx_description
1 polymer ?
#
loop_
_entity_poly.entity_id
_entity_poly.type
_entity_poly.pdbx_seq_one_letter_code
_entity_poly.pdbx_strand_id
1 'polypeptide(L)'
;VHGAGNEATLTGTITSHLLKDTWGDRGYNASFNRRFTALPKDVGFNKGLSPPQPDYVQGLEKAAFRPLQVDRQISGAVLYDGDPRSMVLPHVAGEMKGPDGNMNTATIQSAYSGAALVYARNQALSLVGNPDPAGHAEIRTFTTDGHRIDFFAHYAAPSEWDGTPEYHQYRYASTLLTGTYEGYKDGRKNLRNMQDHARDQSYALRDQIREYCKQRRGANQPITE
;
A
#
# COMPACT_ATOMS: atom_id res chain seq x y z
N VAL A 1 -11.62 11.29 21.10
CA VAL A 1 -12.35 10.46 20.12
C VAL A 1 -13.87 10.49 20.34
N HIS A 2 -14.37 10.70 21.56
CA HIS A 2 -15.82 10.77 21.88
C HIS A 2 -16.69 11.82 21.13
N GLY A 3 -16.11 12.72 20.32
CA GLY A 3 -16.84 13.71 19.53
C GLY A 3 -16.94 13.41 18.02
N ALA A 4 -16.36 12.31 17.53
CA ALA A 4 -16.41 11.95 16.11
C ALA A 4 -17.67 11.12 15.82
N GLY A 5 -18.72 11.75 15.29
CA GLY A 5 -20.01 11.10 15.01
C GLY A 5 -20.03 10.18 13.77
N ASN A 6 -18.92 10.07 13.03
CA ASN A 6 -18.79 9.17 11.87
C ASN A 6 -17.31 8.92 11.52
N GLU A 7 -17.08 7.94 10.63
CA GLU A 7 -15.75 7.56 10.13
C GLU A 7 -15.03 8.74 9.46
N ALA A 8 -15.72 9.57 8.67
CA ALA A 8 -15.11 10.73 8.00
C ALA A 8 -14.50 11.74 8.99
N THR A 9 -15.15 11.98 10.12
CA THR A 9 -14.65 12.87 11.19
C THR A 9 -13.41 12.26 11.86
N LEU A 10 -13.43 10.95 12.05
CA LEU A 10 -12.28 10.22 12.57
C LEU A 10 -11.10 10.29 11.58
N THR A 11 -11.33 10.04 10.29
CA THR A 11 -10.32 10.17 9.23
C THR A 11 -9.72 11.57 9.22
N GLY A 12 -10.53 12.64 9.26
CA GLY A 12 -10.03 14.02 9.32
C GLY A 12 -9.14 14.29 10.54
N THR A 13 -9.56 13.81 11.71
CA THR A 13 -8.83 13.99 12.98
C THR A 13 -7.54 13.14 13.05
N ILE A 14 -7.60 11.89 12.63
CA ILE A 14 -6.44 10.99 12.57
C ILE A 14 -5.42 11.52 11.58
N THR A 15 -5.87 12.03 10.43
CA THR A 15 -5.00 12.59 9.40
C THR A 15 -4.22 13.79 9.89
N SER A 16 -4.84 14.69 10.66
CA SER A 16 -4.16 15.89 11.15
C SER A 16 -3.17 15.62 12.29
N HIS A 17 -3.40 14.60 13.13
CA HIS A 17 -2.63 14.40 14.38
C HIS A 17 -1.67 13.21 14.35
N LEU A 18 -2.06 12.09 13.73
CA LEU A 18 -1.28 10.86 13.74
C LEU A 18 -0.40 10.75 12.48
N LEU A 19 -0.99 10.96 11.30
CA LEU A 19 -0.28 10.79 10.04
C LEU A 19 0.81 11.85 9.85
N LYS A 20 1.85 11.45 9.11
CA LYS A 20 2.84 12.37 8.55
C LYS A 20 2.27 12.99 7.30
N ASP A 21 2.51 14.28 7.17
CA ASP A 21 1.99 15.07 6.09
C ASP A 21 2.87 15.00 4.83
N THR A 22 2.27 15.13 3.64
CA THR A 22 2.97 14.92 2.35
C THR A 22 3.28 16.19 1.56
N TRP A 23 2.87 17.38 2.00
CA TRP A 23 2.94 18.63 1.20
C TRP A 23 4.35 19.00 0.70
N GLY A 24 5.42 18.45 1.28
CA GLY A 24 6.80 18.68 0.84
C GLY A 24 7.30 17.73 -0.26
N ASP A 25 6.63 16.60 -0.49
CA ASP A 25 7.07 15.57 -1.43
C ASP A 25 6.24 15.61 -2.72
N ARG A 26 6.73 16.35 -3.72
CA ARG A 26 6.05 16.50 -5.00
C ARG A 26 5.96 15.15 -5.72
N GLY A 27 4.76 14.57 -5.71
CA GLY A 27 4.44 13.34 -6.42
C GLY A 27 4.29 12.11 -5.51
N TYR A 28 4.50 12.24 -4.20
CA TYR A 28 4.15 11.22 -3.21
C TYR A 28 2.97 11.72 -2.36
N ASN A 29 1.79 11.14 -2.56
CA ASN A 29 0.54 11.67 -2.02
C ASN A 29 -0.21 10.63 -1.19
N ALA A 30 -1.20 11.10 -0.44
CA ALA A 30 -2.20 10.27 0.23
C ALA A 30 -3.54 10.35 -0.52
N SER A 31 -4.30 9.26 -0.51
CA SER A 31 -5.67 9.18 -1.02
C SER A 31 -6.53 8.47 0.01
N PHE A 32 -7.76 8.93 0.13
CA PHE A 32 -8.68 8.51 1.18
C PHE A 32 -9.96 7.93 0.57
N ASN A 33 -10.44 6.85 1.16
CA ASN A 33 -11.72 6.19 0.83
C ASN A 33 -11.95 6.02 -0.68
N ARG A 34 -10.98 5.44 -1.38
CA ARG A 34 -11.02 5.32 -2.84
C ARG A 34 -10.72 3.91 -3.30
N ARG A 35 -11.63 3.37 -4.12
CA ARG A 35 -11.59 1.98 -4.59
C ARG A 35 -10.47 1.75 -5.60
N PHE A 36 -9.78 0.62 -5.50
CA PHE A 36 -8.72 0.19 -6.42
C PHE A 36 -9.31 -0.33 -7.74
N THR A 37 -9.97 0.56 -8.51
CA THR A 37 -10.67 0.24 -9.76
C THR A 37 -9.81 -0.38 -10.86
N ALA A 38 -8.48 -0.20 -10.82
CA ALA A 38 -7.56 -0.81 -11.78
C ALA A 38 -7.00 -2.17 -11.33
N LEU A 39 -7.40 -2.70 -10.17
CA LEU A 39 -7.05 -4.05 -9.77
C LEU A 39 -7.70 -5.06 -10.73
N PRO A 40 -6.94 -6.04 -11.27
CA PRO A 40 -7.53 -7.06 -12.14
C PRO A 40 -8.61 -7.86 -11.41
N LYS A 41 -9.65 -8.26 -12.15
CA LYS A 41 -10.85 -8.90 -11.59
C LYS A 41 -10.65 -10.38 -11.28
N ASP A 42 -9.63 -10.98 -11.88
CA ASP A 42 -9.35 -12.41 -11.93
C ASP A 42 -8.12 -12.82 -11.10
N VAL A 43 -7.63 -11.94 -10.23
CA VAL A 43 -6.51 -12.28 -9.33
C VAL A 43 -6.99 -13.27 -8.27
N GLY A 44 -6.22 -14.34 -8.00
CA GLY A 44 -6.67 -15.50 -7.20
C GLY A 44 -7.20 -15.20 -5.78
N PHE A 45 -6.71 -14.14 -5.11
CA PHE A 45 -7.25 -13.71 -3.81
C PHE A 45 -8.56 -12.94 -3.94
N ASN A 46 -8.84 -12.39 -5.12
CA ASN A 46 -10.04 -11.64 -5.46
C ASN A 46 -11.09 -12.60 -6.04
N LYS A 47 -11.74 -13.38 -5.18
CA LYS A 47 -12.77 -14.40 -5.54
C LYS A 47 -14.11 -13.77 -5.99
N GLY A 48 -14.09 -12.88 -6.97
CA GLY A 48 -15.26 -12.14 -7.44
C GLY A 48 -15.73 -11.03 -6.50
N LEU A 49 -14.89 -10.63 -5.53
CA LEU A 49 -15.18 -9.51 -4.64
C LEU A 49 -15.05 -8.17 -5.39
N SER A 50 -15.73 -7.15 -4.86
CA SER A 50 -15.44 -5.78 -5.30
C SER A 50 -14.02 -5.42 -4.90
N PRO A 51 -13.26 -4.69 -5.74
CA PRO A 51 -11.90 -4.28 -5.41
C PRO A 51 -11.83 -3.56 -4.05
N PRO A 52 -10.68 -3.66 -3.34
CA PRO A 52 -10.51 -3.03 -2.04
C PRO A 52 -10.67 -1.51 -2.14
N GLN A 53 -11.14 -0.92 -1.06
CA GLN A 53 -11.39 0.50 -0.92
C GLN A 53 -10.91 0.92 0.48
N PRO A 54 -9.59 1.06 0.69
CA PRO A 54 -9.07 1.44 1.98
C PRO A 54 -9.42 2.88 2.33
N ASP A 55 -9.55 3.15 3.62
CA ASP A 55 -9.74 4.50 4.14
C ASP A 55 -8.52 5.39 3.90
N TYR A 56 -7.34 4.79 3.79
CA TYR A 56 -6.08 5.47 3.53
C TYR A 56 -5.16 4.65 2.62
N VAL A 57 -4.48 5.31 1.69
CA VAL A 57 -3.36 4.77 0.93
C VAL A 57 -2.36 5.88 0.62
N GLN A 58 -1.07 5.55 0.59
CA GLN A 58 0.00 6.50 0.28
C GLN A 58 0.94 5.93 -0.77
N GLY A 59 1.30 6.74 -1.76
CA GLY A 59 2.14 6.27 -2.86
C GLY A 59 2.56 7.36 -3.84
N LEU A 60 3.41 6.96 -4.78
CA LEU A 60 3.83 7.81 -5.88
C LEU A 60 2.73 7.93 -6.94
N GLU A 61 2.55 9.10 -7.53
CA GLU A 61 1.62 9.28 -8.67
C GLU A 61 2.23 8.80 -9.99
N LYS A 62 1.38 8.49 -10.98
CA LYS A 62 1.80 8.13 -12.35
C LYS A 62 2.81 9.11 -12.96
N ALA A 63 2.70 10.40 -12.64
CA ALA A 63 3.64 11.42 -13.10
C ALA A 63 5.09 11.13 -12.67
N ALA A 64 5.30 10.54 -11.50
CA ALA A 64 6.61 10.16 -10.99
C ALA A 64 7.27 9.04 -11.80
N PHE A 65 6.55 8.34 -12.67
CA PHE A 65 7.08 7.26 -13.51
C PHE A 65 7.38 7.70 -14.94
N ARG A 66 6.97 8.91 -15.36
CA ARG A 66 7.21 9.41 -16.72
C ARG A 66 8.71 9.34 -17.10
N PRO A 67 9.03 9.06 -18.37
CA PRO A 67 8.11 8.80 -19.50
C PRO A 67 7.57 7.36 -19.58
N LEU A 68 7.74 6.54 -18.53
CA LEU A 68 7.24 5.17 -18.50
C LEU A 68 5.71 5.13 -18.38
N GLN A 69 5.07 4.32 -19.22
CA GLN A 69 3.65 3.97 -19.09
C GLN A 69 3.53 2.71 -18.24
N VAL A 70 3.68 2.89 -16.92
CA VAL A 70 3.76 1.79 -15.94
C VAL A 70 2.48 0.93 -15.93
N ASP A 71 1.33 1.56 -16.14
CA ASP A 71 0.01 0.94 -16.25
C ASP A 71 -0.14 -0.01 -17.43
N ARG A 72 0.66 0.16 -18.49
CA ARG A 72 0.65 -0.76 -19.65
C ARG A 72 1.65 -1.91 -19.53
N GLN A 73 2.60 -1.80 -18.61
CA GLN A 73 3.71 -2.76 -18.50
C GLN A 73 3.57 -3.67 -17.30
N ILE A 74 2.87 -3.23 -16.25
CA ILE A 74 2.76 -3.95 -14.99
C ILE A 74 1.28 -4.03 -14.61
N SER A 75 0.74 -5.23 -14.60
CA SER A 75 -0.64 -5.48 -14.19
C SER A 75 -0.88 -5.04 -12.75
N GLY A 76 -1.97 -4.31 -12.50
CA GLY A 76 -2.31 -3.80 -11.17
C GLY A 76 -1.36 -2.72 -10.61
N ALA A 77 -0.41 -2.20 -11.41
CA ALA A 77 0.55 -1.22 -10.91
C ALA A 77 -0.09 0.10 -10.51
N VAL A 78 -1.21 0.48 -11.13
CA VAL A 78 -1.97 1.67 -10.77
C VAL A 78 -3.23 1.29 -9.99
N LEU A 79 -3.64 2.13 -9.04
CA LEU A 79 -4.84 1.87 -8.24
C LEU A 79 -6.14 2.28 -8.95
N TYR A 80 -6.11 3.37 -9.71
CA TYR A 80 -7.31 4.01 -10.24
C TYR A 80 -7.27 4.03 -11.78
N ASP A 81 -8.22 3.33 -12.39
CA ASP A 81 -8.26 3.19 -13.85
C ASP A 81 -8.58 4.55 -14.50
N GLY A 82 -7.91 4.86 -15.61
CA GLY A 82 -8.06 6.12 -16.34
C GLY A 82 -7.61 7.41 -15.61
N ASP A 83 -7.23 7.36 -14.33
CA ASP A 83 -6.86 8.57 -13.58
C ASP A 83 -5.38 8.96 -13.81
N PRO A 84 -5.09 10.16 -14.36
CA PRO A 84 -3.71 10.64 -14.51
C PRO A 84 -2.98 10.88 -13.18
N ARG A 85 -3.69 11.04 -12.07
CA ARG A 85 -3.16 11.15 -10.70
C ARG A 85 -3.28 9.85 -9.91
N SER A 86 -3.50 8.72 -10.59
CA SER A 86 -3.50 7.44 -9.90
C SER A 86 -2.16 7.24 -9.17
N MET A 87 -2.25 6.68 -7.98
CA MET A 87 -1.08 6.14 -7.29
C MET A 87 -0.59 4.89 -8.00
N VAL A 88 0.70 4.65 -7.86
CA VAL A 88 1.45 3.57 -8.49
C VAL A 88 2.20 2.81 -7.41
N LEU A 89 1.99 1.49 -7.35
CA LEU A 89 2.72 0.54 -6.49
C LEU A 89 2.93 1.08 -5.05
N PRO A 90 1.86 1.50 -4.35
CA PRO A 90 1.99 2.00 -2.98
C PRO A 90 2.42 0.87 -2.03
N HIS A 91 3.11 1.23 -0.95
CA HIS A 91 3.61 0.27 0.04
C HIS A 91 2.89 0.37 1.40
N VAL A 92 1.89 1.26 1.51
CA VAL A 92 1.10 1.42 2.73
C VAL A 92 -0.37 1.70 2.44
N ALA A 93 -1.25 1.03 3.19
CA ALA A 93 -2.68 1.33 3.27
C ALA A 93 -3.18 1.25 4.72
N GLY A 94 -4.35 1.84 4.99
CA GLY A 94 -4.91 1.88 6.33
C GLY A 94 -6.43 1.80 6.32
N GLU A 95 -6.97 1.10 7.32
CA GLU A 95 -8.39 1.05 7.61
C GLU A 95 -8.66 1.78 8.93
N MET A 96 -9.74 2.55 8.95
CA MET A 96 -10.14 3.35 10.09
C MET A 96 -11.58 3.01 10.43
N LYS A 97 -11.90 2.94 11.72
CA LYS A 97 -13.26 2.65 12.17
C LYS A 97 -13.72 3.69 13.17
N GLY A 98 -14.95 4.15 12.98
CA GLY A 98 -15.60 5.02 13.96
C GLY A 98 -15.88 4.27 15.27
N PRO A 99 -16.43 4.96 16.28
CA PRO A 99 -16.75 4.35 17.57
C PRO A 99 -17.62 3.08 17.49
N ASP A 100 -18.53 3.03 16.52
CA ASP A 100 -19.44 1.89 16.29
C ASP A 100 -18.90 0.86 15.28
N GLY A 101 -17.71 1.11 14.72
CA GLY A 101 -17.12 0.27 13.69
C GLY A 101 -16.44 -0.98 14.27
N ASN A 102 -16.42 -2.06 13.48
CA ASN A 102 -15.87 -3.34 13.91
C ASN A 102 -14.39 -3.49 13.49
N MET A 103 -13.48 -3.56 14.47
CA MET A 103 -12.05 -3.74 14.23
C MET A 103 -11.68 -5.10 13.62
N ASN A 104 -12.50 -6.13 13.78
CA ASN A 104 -12.33 -7.40 13.06
C ASN A 104 -12.58 -7.20 11.56
N THR A 105 -13.62 -6.44 11.21
CA THR A 105 -13.87 -6.05 9.81
C THR A 105 -12.71 -5.23 9.26
N ALA A 106 -12.18 -4.27 10.02
CA ALA A 106 -11.00 -3.51 9.63
C ALA A 106 -9.79 -4.42 9.37
N THR A 107 -9.58 -5.44 10.22
CA THR A 107 -8.49 -6.41 10.05
C THR A 107 -8.63 -7.20 8.75
N ILE A 108 -9.84 -7.63 8.40
CA ILE A 108 -10.12 -8.35 7.14
C ILE A 108 -9.96 -7.43 5.92
N GLN A 109 -10.47 -6.20 5.99
CA GLN A 109 -10.31 -5.20 4.94
C GLN A 109 -8.82 -4.87 4.72
N SER A 110 -8.07 -4.73 5.81
CA SER A 110 -6.62 -4.50 5.79
C SER A 110 -5.87 -5.64 5.11
N ALA A 111 -6.26 -6.90 5.38
CA ALA A 111 -5.69 -8.07 4.72
C ALA A 111 -5.94 -8.07 3.21
N TYR A 112 -7.16 -7.70 2.80
CA TYR A 112 -7.52 -7.65 1.39
C TYR A 112 -6.80 -6.52 0.64
N SER A 113 -6.74 -5.32 1.24
CA SER A 113 -5.95 -4.21 0.74
C SER A 113 -4.46 -4.58 0.63
N GLY A 114 -3.89 -5.20 1.68
CA GLY A 114 -2.50 -5.65 1.69
C GLY A 114 -2.19 -6.69 0.62
N ALA A 115 -3.06 -7.68 0.41
CA ALA A 115 -2.91 -8.68 -0.64
C ALA A 115 -2.87 -8.04 -2.04
N ALA A 116 -3.73 -7.04 -2.30
CA ALA A 116 -3.71 -6.29 -3.56
C ALA A 116 -2.40 -5.53 -3.78
N LEU A 117 -1.83 -4.94 -2.73
CA LEU A 117 -0.54 -4.24 -2.83
C LEU A 117 0.63 -5.21 -3.03
N VAL A 118 0.64 -6.35 -2.34
CA VAL A 118 1.64 -7.41 -2.53
C VAL A 118 1.59 -7.94 -3.96
N TYR A 119 0.39 -8.19 -4.50
CA TYR A 119 0.24 -8.62 -5.87
C TYR A 119 0.88 -7.64 -6.85
N ALA A 120 0.54 -6.35 -6.74
CA ALA A 120 1.06 -5.32 -7.64
C ALA A 120 2.59 -5.21 -7.54
N ARG A 121 3.15 -5.24 -6.33
CA ARG A 121 4.60 -5.26 -6.10
C ARG A 121 5.25 -6.48 -6.75
N ASN A 122 4.67 -7.67 -6.60
CA ASN A 122 5.21 -8.90 -7.20
C ASN A 122 5.21 -8.84 -8.74
N GLN A 123 4.17 -8.24 -9.36
CA GLN A 123 4.17 -8.00 -10.80
C GLN A 123 5.33 -7.08 -11.22
N ALA A 124 5.59 -6.02 -10.46
CA ALA A 124 6.69 -5.11 -10.71
C ALA A 124 8.07 -5.77 -10.54
N LEU A 125 8.27 -6.56 -9.49
CA LEU A 125 9.52 -7.26 -9.23
C LEU A 125 9.79 -8.36 -10.25
N SER A 126 8.75 -9.04 -10.72
CA SER A 126 8.83 -10.00 -11.82
C SER A 126 9.31 -9.33 -13.11
N LEU A 127 8.80 -8.13 -13.43
CA LEU A 127 9.24 -7.36 -14.60
C LEU A 127 10.76 -7.07 -14.55
N VAL A 128 11.28 -6.64 -13.40
CA VAL A 128 12.70 -6.27 -13.27
C VAL A 128 13.61 -7.48 -12.99
N GLY A 129 13.05 -8.70 -12.88
CA GLY A 129 13.81 -9.93 -12.65
C GLY A 129 14.43 -10.03 -11.27
N ASN A 130 13.88 -9.33 -10.27
CA ASN A 130 14.39 -9.31 -8.90
C ASN A 130 13.27 -9.60 -7.90
N PRO A 131 12.72 -10.84 -7.88
CA PRO A 131 11.64 -11.21 -6.98
C PRO A 131 12.08 -11.09 -5.51
N ASP A 132 11.16 -10.65 -4.66
CA ASP A 132 11.35 -10.68 -3.22
C ASP A 132 11.57 -12.14 -2.75
N PRO A 133 12.46 -12.40 -1.76
CA PRO A 133 12.56 -13.71 -1.14
C PRO A 133 11.23 -14.17 -0.53
N ALA A 134 11.02 -15.48 -0.42
CA ALA A 134 9.83 -16.01 0.24
C ALA A 134 9.71 -15.48 1.68
N GLY A 135 8.52 -15.01 2.05
CA GLY A 135 8.28 -14.43 3.38
C GLY A 135 8.74 -12.98 3.56
N HIS A 136 9.33 -12.35 2.53
CA HIS A 136 9.75 -10.95 2.60
C HIS A 136 8.53 -10.02 2.55
N ALA A 137 8.44 -9.09 3.51
CA ALA A 137 7.26 -8.28 3.75
C ALA A 137 7.58 -6.78 3.73
N GLU A 138 7.43 -6.16 2.56
CA GLU A 138 7.64 -4.71 2.37
C GLU A 138 6.34 -3.92 2.34
N ILE A 139 5.22 -4.60 2.10
CA ILE A 139 3.89 -4.01 2.19
C ILE A 139 3.46 -4.00 3.65
N ARG A 140 3.00 -2.84 4.11
CA ARG A 140 2.48 -2.68 5.47
C ARG A 140 1.09 -2.09 5.44
N THR A 141 0.26 -2.49 6.39
CA THR A 141 -1.01 -1.83 6.63
C THR A 141 -1.20 -1.52 8.11
N PHE A 142 -2.18 -0.70 8.41
CA PHE A 142 -2.62 -0.49 9.78
C PHE A 142 -4.14 -0.48 9.88
N THR A 143 -4.64 -0.73 11.08
CA THR A 143 -6.05 -0.53 11.42
C THR A 143 -6.15 0.30 12.69
N THR A 144 -7.12 1.21 12.78
CA THR A 144 -7.33 2.00 14.01
C THR A 144 -8.78 2.41 14.21
N ASP A 145 -9.23 2.41 15.45
CA ASP A 145 -10.49 3.01 15.90
C ASP A 145 -10.28 4.32 16.68
N GLY A 146 -9.03 4.81 16.72
CA GLY A 146 -8.61 5.94 17.54
C GLY A 146 -8.32 5.59 19.01
N HIS A 147 -8.71 4.41 19.49
CA HIS A 147 -8.34 3.87 20.80
C HIS A 147 -7.13 2.95 20.71
N ARG A 148 -7.10 2.06 19.72
CA ARG A 148 -5.99 1.16 19.41
C ARG A 148 -5.56 1.33 17.97
N ILE A 149 -4.26 1.16 17.72
CA ILE A 149 -3.72 0.97 16.37
C ILE A 149 -3.01 -0.37 16.30
N ASP A 150 -3.33 -1.17 15.29
CA ASP A 150 -2.67 -2.43 14.94
C ASP A 150 -1.87 -2.23 13.65
N PHE A 151 -0.69 -2.83 13.56
CA PHE A 151 0.19 -2.78 12.38
C PHE A 151 0.45 -4.17 11.83
N PHE A 152 0.38 -4.28 10.51
CA PHE A 152 0.47 -5.55 9.81
C PHE A 152 1.51 -5.49 8.70
N ALA A 153 2.22 -6.60 8.53
CA ALA A 153 3.13 -6.85 7.42
C ALA A 153 2.50 -7.88 6.49
N HIS A 154 2.69 -7.71 5.18
CA HIS A 154 2.09 -8.55 4.16
C HIS A 154 3.14 -9.11 3.23
N TYR A 155 3.01 -10.40 2.91
CA TYR A 155 3.87 -11.10 1.96
C TYR A 155 3.06 -12.14 1.19
N ALA A 156 3.65 -12.62 0.09
CA ALA A 156 3.15 -13.81 -0.60
C ALA A 156 4.15 -14.96 -0.45
N ALA A 157 3.63 -16.17 -0.35
CA ALA A 157 4.41 -17.40 -0.40
C ALA A 157 3.68 -18.41 -1.30
N PRO A 158 4.40 -19.31 -1.98
CA PRO A 158 3.75 -20.38 -2.73
C PRO A 158 3.05 -21.35 -1.77
N SER A 159 1.84 -21.78 -2.13
CA SER A 159 1.12 -22.84 -1.42
C SER A 159 1.93 -24.15 -1.47
N GLU A 160 1.97 -24.87 -0.36
CA GLU A 160 2.63 -26.18 -0.29
C GLU A 160 1.96 -27.24 -1.19
N TRP A 161 0.69 -27.03 -1.54
CA TRP A 161 -0.12 -28.02 -2.26
C TRP A 161 -0.01 -27.92 -3.78
N ASP A 162 -0.10 -26.69 -4.32
CA ASP A 162 -0.19 -26.45 -5.77
C ASP A 162 0.75 -25.34 -6.27
N GLY A 163 1.56 -24.74 -5.39
CA GLY A 163 2.48 -23.65 -5.72
C GLY A 163 1.82 -22.32 -6.05
N THR A 164 0.49 -22.21 -5.93
CA THR A 164 -0.20 -20.93 -6.18
C THR A 164 0.16 -19.90 -5.10
N PRO A 165 0.23 -18.60 -5.43
CA PRO A 165 0.55 -17.58 -4.43
C PRO A 165 -0.55 -17.46 -3.36
N GLU A 166 -0.18 -17.74 -2.11
CA GLU A 166 -0.96 -17.43 -0.91
C GLU A 166 -0.50 -16.09 -0.32
N TYR A 167 -1.46 -15.28 0.12
CA TYR A 167 -1.20 -13.95 0.69
C TYR A 167 -1.39 -14.02 2.19
N HIS A 168 -0.37 -13.58 2.92
CA HIS A 168 -0.32 -13.68 4.37
C HIS A 168 -0.27 -12.29 5.00
N GLN A 169 -1.05 -12.13 6.07
CA GLN A 169 -1.02 -10.96 6.93
C GLN A 169 -0.49 -11.36 8.31
N TYR A 170 0.54 -10.66 8.78
CA TYR A 170 1.09 -10.86 10.13
C TYR A 170 1.02 -9.55 10.94
N ARG A 171 0.35 -9.59 12.10
CA ARG A 171 0.33 -8.46 13.02
C ARG A 171 1.64 -8.42 13.80
N TYR A 172 2.49 -7.44 13.52
CA TYR A 172 3.79 -7.31 14.18
C TYR A 172 3.80 -6.32 15.35
N ALA A 173 2.81 -5.43 15.44
CA ALA A 173 2.68 -4.49 16.54
C ALA A 173 1.23 -4.08 16.80
N SER A 174 0.93 -3.70 18.04
CA SER A 174 -0.34 -3.12 18.46
C SER A 174 -0.08 -2.14 19.61
N THR A 175 -0.80 -1.03 19.64
CA THR A 175 -0.64 -0.01 20.69
C THR A 175 -1.97 0.61 21.08
N LEU A 176 -2.20 0.75 22.38
CA LEU A 176 -3.33 1.50 22.93
C LEU A 176 -2.99 3.00 22.95
N LEU A 177 -3.63 3.76 22.08
CA LEU A 177 -3.40 5.21 21.90
C LEU A 177 -3.97 6.05 23.05
N THR A 178 -5.02 5.56 23.73
CA THR A 178 -5.68 6.28 24.82
C THR A 178 -5.31 5.76 26.21
N GLY A 179 -4.37 4.82 26.30
CA GLY A 179 -3.97 4.21 27.58
C GLY A 179 -2.98 5.05 28.37
N THR A 180 -1.89 5.45 27.73
CA THR A 180 -0.81 6.24 28.34
C THR A 180 -0.24 7.23 27.33
N TYR A 181 0.48 8.25 27.83
CA TYR A 181 1.18 9.20 26.98
C TYR A 181 2.28 8.54 26.14
N GLU A 182 2.99 7.57 26.73
CA GLU A 182 3.98 6.73 26.06
C GLU A 182 3.34 5.89 24.95
N GLY A 183 2.20 5.25 25.22
CA GLY A 183 1.45 4.48 24.23
C GLY A 183 1.01 5.34 23.04
N TYR A 184 0.52 6.56 23.29
CA TYR A 184 0.23 7.52 22.22
C TYR A 184 1.46 7.85 21.37
N LYS A 185 2.58 8.19 22.02
CA LYS A 185 3.85 8.50 21.34
C LYS A 185 4.35 7.33 20.50
N ASP A 186 4.30 6.12 21.05
CA ASP A 186 4.80 4.91 20.39
C ASP A 186 3.93 4.54 19.19
N GLY A 187 2.60 4.58 19.33
CA GLY A 187 1.68 4.35 18.21
C GLY A 187 1.90 5.36 17.07
N ARG A 188 2.01 6.64 17.42
CA ARG A 188 2.28 7.71 16.44
C ARG A 188 3.65 7.57 15.78
N LYS A 189 4.69 7.23 16.55
CA LYS A 189 6.04 7.00 16.03
C LYS A 189 6.06 5.82 15.05
N ASN A 190 5.44 4.69 15.41
CA ASN A 190 5.38 3.51 14.55
C ASN A 190 4.65 3.81 13.23
N LEU A 191 3.52 4.50 13.28
CA LEU A 191 2.78 4.90 12.07
C LEU A 191 3.64 5.77 11.14
N ARG A 192 4.34 6.76 11.69
CA ARG A 192 5.19 7.66 10.88
C ARG A 192 6.42 6.96 10.33
N ASN A 193 7.05 6.08 11.10
CA ASN A 193 8.17 5.26 10.64
C ASN A 193 7.72 4.31 9.52
N MET A 194 6.52 3.73 9.62
CA MET A 194 5.94 2.93 8.56
C MET A 194 5.68 3.74 7.29
N GLN A 195 5.18 4.97 7.41
CA GLN A 195 5.00 5.87 6.26
C GLN A 195 6.34 6.21 5.59
N ASP A 196 7.39 6.48 6.38
CA ASP A 196 8.72 6.77 5.87
C ASP A 196 9.34 5.54 5.18
N HIS A 197 9.21 4.37 5.78
CA HIS A 197 9.65 3.11 5.16
C HIS A 197 8.91 2.84 3.84
N ALA A 198 7.59 2.97 3.83
CA ALA A 198 6.77 2.77 2.62
C ALA A 198 7.12 3.75 1.50
N ARG A 199 7.45 4.99 1.88
CA ARG A 199 7.94 6.00 0.94
C ARG A 199 9.26 5.56 0.33
N ASP A 200 10.24 5.22 1.15
CA ASP A 200 11.57 4.81 0.68
C ASP A 200 11.48 3.58 -0.24
N GLN A 201 10.64 2.59 0.11
CA GLN A 201 10.37 1.43 -0.74
C GLN A 201 9.71 1.80 -2.08
N SER A 202 8.77 2.74 -2.08
CA SER A 202 8.12 3.22 -3.31
C SER A 202 9.13 3.89 -4.25
N TYR A 203 10.01 4.72 -3.70
CA TYR A 203 11.09 5.37 -4.44
C TYR A 203 12.10 4.37 -4.98
N ALA A 204 12.55 3.42 -4.15
CA ALA A 204 13.49 2.37 -4.54
C ALA A 204 12.93 1.52 -5.69
N LEU A 205 11.69 1.04 -5.58
CA LEU A 205 11.05 0.23 -6.62
C LEU A 205 10.87 1.01 -7.93
N ARG A 206 10.46 2.29 -7.86
CA ARG A 206 10.38 3.16 -9.03
C ARG A 206 11.74 3.26 -9.73
N ASP A 207 12.81 3.48 -8.98
CA ASP A 207 14.14 3.68 -9.54
C ASP A 207 14.70 2.40 -10.16
N GLN A 208 14.44 1.24 -9.54
CA GLN A 208 14.72 -0.08 -10.14
C GLN A 208 13.99 -0.29 -11.47
N ILE A 209 12.68 -0.03 -11.52
CA ILE A 209 11.89 -0.15 -12.75
C ILE A 209 12.42 0.79 -13.84
N ARG A 210 12.72 2.04 -13.49
CA ARG A 210 13.26 3.02 -14.43
C ARG A 210 14.59 2.59 -15.00
N GLU A 211 15.47 2.06 -14.16
CA GLU A 211 16.79 1.60 -14.58
C GLU A 211 16.69 0.39 -15.51
N TYR A 212 15.88 -0.61 -15.15
CA TYR A 212 15.58 -1.75 -16.01
C TYR A 212 15.08 -1.30 -17.40
N CYS A 213 14.12 -0.36 -17.45
CA CYS A 213 13.60 0.15 -18.71
C CYS A 213 14.62 0.93 -19.55
N LYS A 214 15.56 1.66 -18.91
CA LYS A 214 16.64 2.36 -19.63
C LYS A 214 17.60 1.37 -20.26
N GLN A 215 18.04 0.36 -19.51
CA GLN A 215 18.96 -0.67 -19.98
C GLN A 215 18.36 -1.43 -21.18
N ARG A 216 17.08 -1.82 -21.09
CA ARG A 216 16.38 -2.50 -22.18
C ARG A 216 16.24 -1.64 -23.44
N ARG A 217 16.06 -0.32 -23.30
CA ARG A 217 16.02 0.61 -24.45
C ARG A 217 17.39 0.78 -25.09
N GLY A 218 18.45 0.87 -24.29
CA GLY A 218 19.84 0.95 -24.78
C GLY A 218 20.27 -0.32 -25.52
N ALA A 219 19.90 -1.50 -25.01
CA ALA A 219 20.18 -2.78 -25.66
C ALA A 219 19.46 -2.97 -27.01
N ASN A 220 18.34 -2.26 -27.22
CA ASN A 220 17.54 -2.34 -28.44
C ASN A 220 17.90 -1.27 -29.49
N GLN A 221 18.91 -0.43 -29.25
CA GLN A 221 19.43 0.47 -30.30
C GLN A 221 20.40 -0.32 -31.20
N PRO A 222 20.19 -0.35 -32.53
CA PRO A 222 21.13 -0.99 -33.43
C PRO A 222 22.48 -0.29 -33.33
N ILE A 223 23.56 -1.06 -33.25
CA ILE A 223 24.91 -0.57 -33.49
C ILE A 223 24.93 -0.16 -34.96
N THR A 224 24.81 1.13 -35.24
CA THR A 224 25.11 1.69 -36.56
C THR A 224 26.63 1.70 -36.71
N GLU A 225 27.15 0.73 -37.45
CA GLU A 225 28.44 0.82 -38.15
C GLU A 225 28.33 1.73 -39.38
#